data_AF-A0A4U2YJV4-F1
#
_entry.id   AF-A0A4U2YJV4-F1
#
_cell.length_a   1.000
_cell.length_b   1.000
_cell.length_c   1.000
_cell.angle_alpha   90.00
_cell.angle_beta   90.00
_cell.angle_gamma   90.00
#
_symmetry.space_group_name_H-M   'P 1'
#
loop_
_entity.id
_entity.type
_entity.pdbx_description
1 polymer ?
#
loop_
_entity_poly.entity_id
_entity_poly.type
_entity_poly.pdbx_seq_one_letter_code
_entity_poly.pdbx_strand_id
1 'polypeptide(L)'
;MASSAPAWVDLYWLPLGAGGHVVRRNGRAYEWWVSRREHRAPLDLYHCALMVRADDVTYAVEMGPVWNVAAEDRGVVCEGPVGARWLGRFRLFRYEVRCWAGGVVPDLAEAVESPVRTTDDPERVAAVLRMLPQVPTLTWGRDEIGAGEMWNSNSMVAWVLARTGHDMGTIIPPTHGRLPGWSAGLVLARRQAGDASAGHAEPLA
;
A
#
# COMPACT_ATOMS: atom_id res chain seq x y z
N MET A 1 -31.62 4.18 -19.50
CA MET A 1 -30.78 3.53 -18.48
C MET A 1 -29.42 4.22 -18.55
N ALA A 2 -29.08 5.04 -17.57
CA ALA A 2 -27.74 5.61 -17.52
C ALA A 2 -26.76 4.46 -17.31
N SER A 3 -25.84 4.25 -18.26
CA SER A 3 -24.70 3.37 -18.02
C SER A 3 -23.99 3.95 -16.80
N SER A 4 -23.93 3.20 -15.70
CA SER A 4 -22.98 3.52 -14.63
C SER A 4 -21.63 3.68 -15.30
N ALA A 5 -20.96 4.82 -15.07
CA ALA A 5 -19.61 4.98 -15.56
C ALA A 5 -18.74 3.85 -14.94
N PRO A 6 -17.72 3.35 -15.66
CA PRO A 6 -16.92 2.24 -15.18
C PRO A 6 -16.18 2.66 -13.90
N ALA A 7 -16.33 1.89 -12.83
CA ALA A 7 -15.69 2.15 -11.55
C ALA A 7 -15.06 0.86 -11.02
N TRP A 8 -13.78 0.90 -10.67
CA TRP A 8 -13.08 -0.27 -10.13
C TRP A 8 -11.80 0.06 -9.38
N VAL A 9 -11.35 -0.88 -8.55
CA VAL A 9 -10.02 -0.87 -7.92
C VAL A 9 -9.30 -2.17 -8.24
N ASP A 10 -8.19 -2.05 -8.98
CA ASP A 10 -7.28 -3.15 -9.28
C ASP A 10 -6.05 -3.06 -8.41
N LEU A 11 -5.66 -4.21 -7.88
CA LEU A 11 -4.40 -4.41 -7.20
C LEU A 11 -3.44 -5.18 -8.11
N TYR A 12 -2.19 -4.75 -8.14
CA TYR A 12 -1.12 -5.42 -8.89
C TYR A 12 -0.06 -5.98 -7.94
N TRP A 13 0.35 -7.23 -8.17
CA TRP A 13 1.45 -7.90 -7.47
C TRP A 13 2.74 -7.74 -8.27
N LEU A 14 3.64 -6.94 -7.74
CA LEU A 14 4.92 -6.61 -8.37
C LEU A 14 6.05 -7.33 -7.62
N PRO A 15 6.83 -8.21 -8.28
CA PRO A 15 7.98 -8.84 -7.65
C PRO A 15 8.94 -7.79 -7.07
N LEU A 16 9.42 -8.02 -5.85
CA LEU A 16 10.31 -7.06 -5.20
C LEU A 16 11.65 -6.98 -5.94
N GLY A 17 11.91 -5.80 -6.52
CA GLY A 17 13.08 -5.55 -7.36
C GLY A 17 12.88 -5.83 -8.84
N ALA A 18 11.62 -5.88 -9.29
CA ALA A 18 11.28 -5.57 -10.67
C ALA A 18 12.00 -4.26 -11.10
N GLY A 19 12.56 -4.25 -12.32
CA GLY A 19 13.33 -3.10 -12.83
C GLY A 19 14.71 -2.83 -12.19
N GLY A 20 15.14 -3.53 -11.12
CA GLY A 20 16.36 -3.15 -10.37
C GLY A 20 17.10 -4.26 -9.61
N HIS A 21 18.37 -4.50 -9.97
CA HIS A 21 19.19 -5.57 -9.37
C HIS A 21 19.53 -5.37 -7.88
N VAL A 22 19.55 -4.13 -7.38
CA VAL A 22 19.90 -3.83 -5.97
C VAL A 22 18.76 -4.19 -5.04
N VAL A 23 17.54 -3.77 -5.38
CA VAL A 23 16.33 -4.07 -4.60
C VAL A 23 16.08 -5.56 -4.57
N ARG A 24 16.24 -6.26 -5.72
CA ARG A 24 16.11 -7.71 -5.80
C ARG A 24 17.12 -8.45 -4.91
N ARG A 25 18.39 -8.02 -4.90
CA ARG A 25 19.44 -8.64 -4.06
C ARG A 25 19.20 -8.40 -2.57
N ASN A 26 18.86 -7.17 -2.18
CA ASN A 26 18.55 -6.84 -0.79
C ASN A 26 17.28 -7.56 -0.31
N GLY A 27 16.24 -7.63 -1.15
CA GLY A 27 15.02 -8.38 -0.85
C GLY A 27 15.29 -9.85 -0.56
N ARG A 28 16.12 -10.51 -1.39
CA ARG A 28 16.54 -11.90 -1.17
C ARG A 28 17.35 -12.07 0.13
N ALA A 29 18.27 -11.16 0.43
CA ALA A 29 19.06 -11.23 1.66
C ALA A 29 18.20 -11.03 2.92
N TYR A 30 17.29 -10.05 2.88
CA TYR A 30 16.30 -9.82 3.93
C TYR A 30 15.44 -11.06 4.17
N GLU A 31 14.87 -11.61 3.10
CA GLU A 31 13.99 -12.77 3.20
C GLU A 31 14.73 -14.01 3.67
N TRP A 32 15.97 -14.22 3.23
CA TRP A 32 16.81 -15.31 3.71
C TRP A 32 17.06 -15.22 5.21
N TRP A 33 17.31 -14.01 5.74
CA TRP A 33 17.54 -13.82 7.17
C TRP A 33 16.25 -14.02 7.98
N VAL A 34 15.15 -13.42 7.53
CA VAL A 34 13.84 -13.55 8.18
C VAL A 34 13.34 -14.99 8.17
N SER A 35 13.40 -15.67 7.02
CA SER A 35 12.95 -17.07 6.89
C SER A 35 13.75 -18.01 7.78
N ARG A 36 15.06 -17.81 7.93
CA ARG A 36 15.89 -18.55 8.89
C ARG A 36 15.49 -18.31 10.34
N ARG A 37 15.25 -17.05 10.72
CA ARG A 37 14.81 -16.70 12.07
C ARG A 37 13.41 -17.26 12.38
N GLU A 38 12.55 -17.35 11.38
CA GLU A 38 11.19 -17.87 11.47
C GLU A 38 11.11 -19.40 11.19
N HIS A 39 12.25 -20.07 11.02
CA HIS A 39 12.34 -21.51 10.74
C HIS A 39 11.46 -21.99 9.57
N ARG A 40 11.38 -21.19 8.50
CA ARG A 40 10.60 -21.48 7.29
C ARG A 40 11.46 -21.42 6.02
N ALA A 41 10.93 -21.96 4.93
CA ALA A 41 11.54 -21.77 3.61
C ALA A 41 11.43 -20.28 3.18
N PRO A 42 12.42 -19.76 2.43
CA PRO A 42 12.31 -18.45 1.78
C PRO A 42 11.12 -18.41 0.83
N LEU A 43 10.41 -17.27 0.82
CA LEU A 43 9.26 -17.01 -0.04
C LEU A 43 9.55 -15.86 -0.99
N ASP A 44 8.83 -15.80 -2.11
CA ASP A 44 8.96 -14.68 -3.03
C ASP A 44 8.33 -13.41 -2.41
N LEU A 45 9.05 -12.29 -2.53
CA LEU A 45 8.59 -11.03 -1.98
C LEU A 45 7.88 -10.22 -3.06
N TYR A 46 6.70 -9.72 -2.72
CA TYR A 46 5.93 -8.85 -3.58
C TYR A 46 5.69 -7.50 -2.90
N HIS A 47 5.57 -6.47 -3.73
CA HIS A 47 4.97 -5.21 -3.34
C HIS A 47 3.71 -4.99 -4.17
N CYS A 48 2.78 -4.21 -3.64
CA CYS A 48 1.53 -3.90 -4.33
C CYS A 48 1.42 -2.42 -4.68
N ALA A 49 0.70 -2.19 -5.77
CA ALA A 49 0.25 -0.89 -6.25
C ALA A 49 -1.23 -0.99 -6.64
N LEU A 50 -1.92 0.15 -6.67
CA LEU A 50 -3.32 0.18 -7.10
C LEU A 50 -3.47 1.00 -8.38
N MET A 51 -4.35 0.50 -9.24
CA MET A 51 -4.98 1.31 -10.28
C MET A 51 -6.44 1.49 -9.87
N VAL A 52 -6.94 2.72 -9.93
CA VAL A 52 -8.30 3.06 -9.52
C VAL A 52 -9.00 3.75 -10.67
N ARG A 53 -10.07 3.17 -11.18
CA ARG A 53 -10.92 3.81 -12.19
C ARG A 53 -12.12 4.43 -11.49
N ALA A 54 -12.29 5.74 -11.66
CA ALA A 54 -13.50 6.47 -11.32
C ALA A 54 -13.97 7.22 -12.56
N ASP A 55 -15.16 6.90 -13.03
CA ASP A 55 -15.73 7.41 -14.28
C ASP A 55 -14.78 7.22 -15.48
N ASP A 56 -14.38 8.31 -16.13
CA ASP A 56 -13.49 8.28 -17.30
C ASP A 56 -12.00 8.37 -16.95
N VAL A 57 -11.67 8.44 -15.66
CA VAL A 57 -10.30 8.68 -15.19
C VAL A 57 -9.76 7.47 -14.47
N THR A 58 -8.56 7.03 -14.88
CA THR A 58 -7.79 6.02 -14.16
C THR A 58 -6.66 6.70 -13.39
N TYR A 59 -6.60 6.44 -12.09
CA TYR A 59 -5.60 6.95 -11.17
C TYR A 59 -4.58 5.84 -10.87
N ALA A 60 -3.29 6.16 -10.96
CA ALA A 60 -2.24 5.30 -10.42
C ALA A 60 -1.96 5.70 -8.98
N VAL A 61 -1.90 4.71 -8.08
CA VAL A 61 -1.62 4.89 -6.67
C VAL A 61 -0.39 4.08 -6.28
N GLU A 62 0.62 4.78 -5.77
CA GLU A 62 1.88 4.18 -5.36
C GLU A 62 2.48 4.89 -4.13
N MET A 63 3.42 4.21 -3.49
CA MET A 63 4.25 4.76 -2.43
C MET A 63 5.71 4.50 -2.76
N GLY A 64 6.52 5.56 -2.80
CA GLY A 64 7.91 5.48 -3.22
C GLY A 64 8.78 6.62 -2.69
N PRO A 65 10.11 6.51 -2.76
CA PRO A 65 11.01 7.61 -2.43
C PRO A 65 10.69 8.87 -3.25
N VAL A 66 10.84 10.06 -2.64
CA VAL A 66 10.58 11.37 -3.29
C VAL A 66 11.34 11.54 -4.62
N TRP A 67 12.50 10.89 -4.76
CA TRP A 67 13.37 11.00 -5.93
C TRP A 67 13.13 9.93 -7.01
N ASN A 68 12.21 9.00 -6.79
CA ASN A 68 12.02 7.85 -7.68
C ASN A 68 11.22 8.18 -8.96
N VAL A 69 10.45 9.27 -8.96
CA VAL A 69 9.64 9.69 -10.12
C VAL A 69 10.01 11.11 -10.52
N ALA A 70 10.39 11.26 -11.79
CA ALA A 70 10.84 12.53 -12.37
C ALA A 70 9.70 13.47 -12.80
N ALA A 71 8.44 12.98 -12.83
CA ALA A 71 7.29 13.79 -13.21
C ALA A 71 7.08 14.96 -12.23
N GLU A 72 6.85 16.16 -12.80
CA GLU A 72 6.58 17.39 -12.05
C GLU A 72 5.21 17.34 -11.38
N ASP A 73 4.20 16.76 -12.05
CA ASP A 73 2.84 16.63 -11.55
C ASP A 73 2.52 15.18 -11.13
N ARG A 74 3.26 14.70 -10.12
CA ARG A 74 3.21 13.31 -9.64
C ARG A 74 2.10 13.04 -8.60
N GLY A 75 1.13 13.94 -8.48
CA GLY A 75 -0.06 13.82 -7.61
C GLY A 75 0.24 13.37 -6.18
N VAL A 76 1.20 14.02 -5.50
CA VAL A 76 1.55 13.67 -4.12
C VAL A 76 0.37 14.00 -3.21
N VAL A 77 -0.11 12.99 -2.45
CA VAL A 77 -1.20 13.17 -1.48
C VAL A 77 -0.68 13.29 -0.05
N CYS A 78 0.44 12.65 0.27
CA CYS A 78 1.15 12.86 1.53
C CYS A 78 2.64 12.47 1.44
N GLU A 79 3.44 12.97 2.39
CA GLU A 79 4.88 12.70 2.50
C GLU A 79 5.22 12.21 3.91
N GLY A 80 6.13 11.24 4.01
CA GLY A 80 6.59 10.69 5.29
C GLY A 80 8.10 10.38 5.32
N PRO A 81 8.67 10.15 6.52
CA PRO A 81 10.10 9.88 6.68
C PRO A 81 10.46 8.42 6.33
N VAL A 82 11.73 8.20 5.98
CA VAL A 82 12.32 6.88 5.71
C VAL A 82 13.40 6.56 6.75
N GLY A 83 13.33 5.37 7.35
CA GLY A 83 14.31 4.85 8.31
C GLY A 83 14.23 5.47 9.72
N ALA A 84 14.26 6.79 9.83
CA ALA A 84 14.08 7.49 11.11
C ALA A 84 13.33 8.81 10.94
N ARG A 85 12.45 9.14 11.90
CA ARG A 85 11.66 10.40 11.88
C ARG A 85 12.52 11.65 11.70
N TRP A 86 13.65 11.71 12.40
CA TRP A 86 14.55 12.87 12.34
C TRP A 86 15.27 13.01 10.98
N LEU A 87 15.44 11.92 10.23
CA LEU A 87 16.02 11.96 8.89
C LEU A 87 15.06 12.59 7.87
N GLY A 88 13.76 12.61 8.16
CA GLY A 88 12.72 13.21 7.31
C GLY A 88 12.90 14.71 7.03
N ARG A 89 13.85 15.40 7.68
CA ARG A 89 14.25 16.77 7.30
C ARG A 89 15.05 16.83 6.00
N PHE A 90 15.62 15.70 5.57
CA PHE A 90 16.44 15.60 4.36
C PHE A 90 15.64 14.92 3.26
N ARG A 91 15.57 15.53 2.07
CA ARG A 91 14.79 15.01 0.93
C ARG A 91 15.09 13.56 0.55
N LEU A 92 16.33 13.10 0.77
CA LEU A 92 16.76 11.73 0.47
C LEU A 92 16.05 10.68 1.35
N PHE A 93 15.61 11.05 2.56
CA PHE A 93 14.99 10.17 3.54
C PHE A 93 13.50 10.45 3.69
N ARG A 94 12.84 10.77 2.56
CA ARG A 94 11.40 11.02 2.49
C ARG A 94 10.79 10.15 1.39
N TYR A 95 9.58 9.70 1.66
CA TYR A 95 8.74 9.00 0.71
C TYR A 95 7.47 9.80 0.45
N GLU A 96 6.87 9.59 -0.71
CA GLU A 96 5.59 10.14 -1.09
C GLU A 96 4.59 9.00 -1.26
N VAL A 97 3.35 9.23 -0.83
CA VAL A 97 2.18 8.53 -1.37
C VAL A 97 1.65 9.40 -2.50
N ARG A 98 1.39 8.77 -3.63
CA ARG A 98 1.02 9.46 -4.87
C ARG A 98 -0.28 8.88 -5.40
N CYS A 99 -1.11 9.74 -5.96
CA CYS A 99 -2.35 9.42 -6.65
C CYS A 99 -2.55 10.43 -7.77
N TRP A 100 -2.38 10.03 -9.03
CA TRP A 100 -2.52 10.96 -10.15
C TRP A 100 -3.29 10.37 -11.33
N ALA A 101 -4.09 11.23 -11.96
CA ALA A 101 -4.93 10.91 -13.11
C ALA A 101 -4.08 10.62 -14.35
N GLY A 102 -4.42 9.56 -15.09
CA GLY A 102 -3.66 9.11 -16.26
C GLY A 102 -2.29 8.53 -15.90
N GLY A 103 -2.06 8.23 -14.62
CA GLY A 103 -0.79 7.71 -14.15
C GLY A 103 -0.50 6.29 -14.57
N VAL A 104 0.78 5.95 -14.52
CA VAL A 104 1.28 4.60 -14.80
C VAL A 104 2.10 4.17 -13.59
N VAL A 105 1.79 2.99 -13.06
CA VAL A 105 2.61 2.35 -12.04
C VAL A 105 3.88 1.81 -12.72
N PRO A 106 5.07 2.17 -12.23
CA PRO A 106 6.32 1.58 -12.70
C PRO A 106 6.29 0.05 -12.61
N ASP A 107 6.97 -0.64 -13.53
CA ASP A 107 7.10 -2.10 -13.51
C ASP A 107 5.78 -2.90 -13.65
N LEU A 108 4.67 -2.27 -14.06
CA LEU A 108 3.40 -2.96 -14.32
C LEU A 108 3.54 -4.16 -15.26
N ALA A 109 4.48 -4.10 -16.20
CA ALA A 109 4.79 -5.18 -17.14
C ALA A 109 5.40 -6.43 -16.46
N GLU A 110 5.97 -6.28 -15.26
CA GLU A 110 6.50 -7.39 -14.45
C GLU A 110 5.46 -7.92 -13.45
N ALA A 111 4.24 -7.37 -13.44
CA ALA A 111 3.19 -7.83 -12.55
C ALA A 111 2.80 -9.29 -12.83
N VAL A 112 2.57 -10.05 -11.78
CA VAL A 112 2.17 -11.47 -11.86
C VAL A 112 0.79 -11.65 -11.25
N GLU A 113 0.01 -12.60 -11.77
CA GLU A 113 -1.34 -12.91 -11.25
C GLU A 113 -2.19 -11.63 -11.03
N SER A 114 -2.07 -10.67 -11.96
CA SER A 114 -2.60 -9.31 -11.87
C SER A 114 -3.32 -8.92 -13.18
N PRO A 115 -4.28 -7.98 -13.15
CA PRO A 115 -4.81 -7.31 -11.96
C PRO A 115 -5.69 -8.24 -11.11
N VAL A 116 -5.70 -8.00 -9.80
CA VAL A 116 -6.71 -8.52 -8.88
C VAL A 116 -7.78 -7.45 -8.70
N ARG A 117 -8.97 -7.71 -9.25
CA ARG A 117 -10.14 -6.84 -9.06
C ARG A 117 -10.61 -6.92 -7.62
N THR A 118 -10.40 -5.85 -6.84
CA THR A 118 -10.76 -5.81 -5.41
C THR A 118 -12.18 -5.27 -5.19
N THR A 119 -12.70 -4.48 -6.13
CA THR A 119 -14.10 -4.04 -6.16
C THR A 119 -14.46 -3.42 -7.52
N ASP A 120 -15.75 -3.48 -7.88
CA ASP A 120 -16.39 -2.71 -8.95
C ASP A 120 -17.48 -1.77 -8.39
N ASP A 121 -17.54 -1.59 -7.06
CA ASP A 121 -18.51 -0.72 -6.38
C ASP A 121 -18.07 0.76 -6.47
N PRO A 122 -18.84 1.63 -7.17
CA PRO A 122 -18.48 3.04 -7.32
C PRO A 122 -18.34 3.79 -6.00
N GLU A 123 -19.13 3.45 -4.98
CA GLU A 123 -19.05 4.11 -3.67
C GLU A 123 -17.71 3.77 -2.98
N ARG A 124 -17.29 2.51 -3.11
CA ARG A 124 -16.03 2.01 -2.56
C ARG A 124 -14.82 2.55 -3.30
N VAL A 125 -14.89 2.64 -4.63
CA VAL A 125 -13.89 3.31 -5.48
C VAL A 125 -13.68 4.75 -5.02
N ALA A 126 -14.77 5.51 -4.86
CA ALA A 126 -14.69 6.89 -4.39
C ALA A 126 -14.17 6.98 -2.95
N ALA A 127 -14.48 6.00 -2.10
CA ALA A 127 -13.95 5.92 -0.74
C ALA A 127 -12.42 5.71 -0.73
N VAL A 128 -11.87 4.88 -1.62
CA VAL A 128 -10.41 4.70 -1.78
C VAL A 128 -9.73 6.03 -2.10
N LEU A 129 -10.21 6.75 -3.11
CA LEU A 129 -9.61 8.03 -3.50
C LEU A 129 -9.66 9.06 -2.35
N ARG A 130 -10.76 9.12 -1.59
CA ARG A 130 -10.88 9.98 -0.39
C ARG A 130 -10.01 9.54 0.79
N MET A 131 -9.63 8.27 0.86
CA MET A 131 -8.83 7.70 1.95
C MET A 131 -7.33 7.97 1.76
N LEU A 132 -6.86 8.11 0.53
CA LEU A 132 -5.42 8.26 0.23
C LEU A 132 -4.74 9.46 0.92
N PRO A 133 -5.33 10.68 0.97
CA PRO A 133 -4.74 11.79 1.71
C PRO A 133 -4.69 11.58 3.23
N GLN A 134 -5.44 10.59 3.75
CA GLN A 134 -5.51 10.29 5.18
C GLN A 134 -4.53 9.19 5.61
N VAL A 135 -3.71 8.67 4.67
CA VAL A 135 -2.71 7.66 4.98
C VAL A 135 -1.78 8.17 6.10
N PRO A 136 -1.62 7.40 7.20
CA PRO A 136 -0.68 7.75 8.27
C PRO A 136 0.75 7.89 7.75
N THR A 137 1.41 8.99 8.12
CA THR A 137 2.79 9.30 7.71
C THR A 137 3.82 8.63 8.64
N LEU A 138 3.66 7.33 8.86
CA LEU A 138 4.56 6.51 9.68
C LEU A 138 5.91 6.34 8.98
N THR A 139 6.98 6.15 9.76
CA THR A 139 8.33 6.00 9.16
C THR A 139 8.44 4.70 8.35
N TRP A 140 8.72 4.82 7.04
CA TRP A 140 9.01 3.65 6.19
C TRP A 140 10.19 2.88 6.76
N GLY A 141 9.98 1.57 6.97
CA GLY A 141 11.01 0.64 7.39
C GLY A 141 11.05 0.46 8.90
N ARG A 142 10.07 1.03 9.62
CA ARG A 142 9.97 0.94 11.08
C ARG A 142 8.62 0.37 11.49
N ASP A 143 8.63 -0.38 12.58
CA ASP A 143 7.41 -0.83 13.26
C ASP A 143 7.05 0.20 14.35
N GLU A 144 6.54 1.37 13.92
CA GLU A 144 6.18 2.45 14.86
C GLU A 144 4.93 2.12 15.69
N ILE A 145 4.10 1.21 15.20
CA ILE A 145 2.82 0.86 15.82
C ILE A 145 2.90 -0.43 16.66
N GLY A 146 4.06 -1.11 16.71
CA GLY A 146 4.22 -2.36 17.43
C GLY A 146 3.30 -3.47 16.88
N ALA A 147 3.22 -3.60 15.56
CA ALA A 147 2.47 -4.65 14.87
C ALA A 147 3.33 -5.87 14.52
N GLY A 148 4.63 -5.83 14.79
CA GLY A 148 5.58 -6.90 14.47
C GLY A 148 6.15 -6.83 13.05
N GLU A 149 5.68 -5.88 12.22
CA GLU A 149 6.16 -5.66 10.86
C GLU A 149 6.41 -4.17 10.60
N MET A 150 7.33 -3.88 9.68
CA MET A 150 7.64 -2.50 9.28
C MET A 150 6.53 -1.88 8.44
N TRP A 151 6.38 -0.55 8.52
CA TRP A 151 5.59 0.23 7.59
C TRP A 151 6.27 0.34 6.22
N ASN A 152 5.53 0.08 5.13
CA ASN A 152 5.97 0.24 3.75
C ASN A 152 4.76 0.39 2.80
N SER A 153 4.97 0.29 1.48
CA SER A 153 3.89 0.37 0.47
C SER A 153 2.79 -0.69 0.66
N ASN A 154 3.13 -1.93 1.02
CA ASN A 154 2.14 -2.97 1.32
C ASN A 154 1.30 -2.60 2.54
N SER A 155 1.91 -2.02 3.58
CA SER A 155 1.16 -1.54 4.75
C SER A 155 0.18 -0.43 4.38
N MET A 156 0.60 0.51 3.52
CA MET A 156 -0.25 1.60 3.04
C MET A 156 -1.46 1.05 2.26
N VAL A 157 -1.23 0.17 1.28
CA VAL A 157 -2.31 -0.41 0.47
C VAL A 157 -3.26 -1.23 1.33
N ALA A 158 -2.74 -2.11 2.20
CA ALA A 158 -3.55 -2.89 3.13
C ALA A 158 -4.43 -2.00 4.02
N TRP A 159 -3.85 -0.91 4.53
CA TRP A 159 -4.56 0.06 5.37
C TRP A 159 -5.68 0.76 4.59
N VAL A 160 -5.42 1.26 3.38
CA VAL A 160 -6.42 1.96 2.55
C VAL A 160 -7.59 1.03 2.22
N LEU A 161 -7.32 -0.19 1.76
CA LEU A 161 -8.35 -1.14 1.38
C LEU A 161 -9.19 -1.57 2.60
N ALA A 162 -8.55 -1.86 3.73
CA ALA A 162 -9.25 -2.20 4.97
C ALA A 162 -10.12 -1.05 5.49
N ARG A 163 -9.61 0.20 5.45
CA ARG A 163 -10.34 1.40 5.88
C ARG A 163 -11.52 1.76 4.98
N THR A 164 -11.61 1.17 3.80
CA THR A 164 -12.67 1.41 2.81
C THR A 164 -13.60 0.21 2.65
N GLY A 165 -13.53 -0.77 3.57
CA GLY A 165 -14.49 -1.87 3.64
C GLY A 165 -14.27 -2.98 2.60
N HIS A 166 -13.06 -3.09 2.03
CA HIS A 166 -12.72 -4.22 1.18
C HIS A 166 -12.68 -5.52 1.99
N ASP A 167 -13.09 -6.62 1.35
CA ASP A 167 -12.93 -7.96 1.93
C ASP A 167 -11.47 -8.41 1.80
N MET A 168 -10.70 -8.08 2.83
CA MET A 168 -9.27 -8.37 2.88
C MET A 168 -8.96 -9.87 2.88
N GLY A 169 -9.92 -10.75 3.18
CA GLY A 169 -9.73 -12.21 3.15
C GLY A 169 -9.62 -12.77 1.73
N THR A 170 -10.10 -12.03 0.74
CA THR A 170 -10.06 -12.43 -0.68
C THR A 170 -8.79 -11.96 -1.41
N ILE A 171 -8.03 -11.07 -0.80
CA ILE A 171 -6.81 -10.49 -1.37
C ILE A 171 -5.62 -11.33 -0.92
N ILE A 172 -5.28 -12.33 -1.74
CA ILE A 172 -4.24 -13.31 -1.44
C ILE A 172 -3.05 -13.06 -2.39
N PRO A 173 -1.80 -12.99 -1.88
CA PRO A 173 -0.64 -12.87 -2.74
C PRO A 173 -0.46 -14.13 -3.62
N PRO A 174 0.36 -14.03 -4.69
CA PRO A 174 0.75 -15.17 -5.51
C PRO A 174 1.22 -16.38 -4.70
N THR A 175 1.09 -17.57 -5.27
CA THR A 175 1.48 -18.81 -4.59
C THR A 175 2.97 -18.76 -4.21
N HIS A 176 3.30 -19.16 -2.97
CA HIS A 176 4.64 -19.02 -2.38
C HIS A 176 5.14 -17.57 -2.22
N GLY A 177 4.25 -16.59 -2.36
CA GLY A 177 4.52 -15.18 -2.11
C GLY A 177 4.22 -14.75 -0.68
N ARG A 178 4.92 -13.70 -0.22
CA ARG A 178 4.53 -12.94 0.97
C ARG A 178 4.65 -11.43 0.74
N LEU A 179 3.91 -10.69 1.56
CA LEU A 179 3.80 -9.24 1.51
C LEU A 179 4.30 -8.65 2.85
N PRO A 180 5.62 -8.44 3.02
CA PRO A 180 6.12 -7.82 4.24
C PRO A 180 5.41 -6.49 4.49
N GLY A 181 4.94 -6.25 5.72
CA GLY A 181 4.27 -5.01 6.11
C GLY A 181 2.75 -5.02 5.89
N TRP A 182 2.19 -5.98 5.16
CA TRP A 182 0.73 -6.07 4.94
C TRP A 182 -0.04 -6.18 6.26
N SER A 183 0.48 -7.00 7.19
CA SER A 183 -0.15 -7.19 8.50
C SER A 183 -0.16 -5.91 9.33
N ALA A 184 0.89 -5.09 9.24
CA ALA A 184 0.95 -3.80 9.92
C ALA A 184 -0.18 -2.86 9.48
N GLY A 185 -0.48 -2.81 8.18
CA GLY A 185 -1.60 -2.02 7.63
C GLY A 185 -2.95 -2.49 8.16
N LEU A 186 -3.20 -3.81 8.17
CA LEU A 186 -4.44 -4.40 8.69
C LEU A 186 -4.61 -4.17 10.20
N VAL A 187 -3.54 -4.34 10.98
CA VAL A 187 -3.56 -4.10 12.43
C VAL A 187 -3.90 -2.64 12.72
N LEU A 188 -3.28 -1.69 12.01
CA LEU A 188 -3.56 -0.28 12.20
C LEU A 188 -5.01 0.08 11.85
N ALA A 189 -5.51 -0.39 10.72
CA ALA A 189 -6.89 -0.15 10.31
C ALA A 189 -7.89 -0.68 11.35
N ARG A 190 -7.65 -1.88 11.89
CA ARG A 190 -8.48 -2.49 12.93
C ARG A 190 -8.48 -1.68 14.23
N ARG A 191 -7.31 -1.24 14.71
CA ARG A 191 -7.21 -0.42 15.94
C ARG A 191 -8.02 0.86 15.80
N GLN A 192 -7.89 1.56 14.68
CA GLN A 192 -8.62 2.81 14.45
C GLN A 192 -10.13 2.61 14.28
N ALA A 193 -10.59 1.47 13.74
CA ALA A 193 -12.01 1.13 13.69
C ALA A 193 -12.58 0.84 15.10
N GLY A 194 -11.78 0.19 15.96
CA GLY A 194 -12.12 0.00 17.37
C GLY A 194 -12.23 1.31 18.14
N ASP A 195 -11.27 2.23 17.96
CA ASP A 195 -11.29 3.54 18.59
C ASP A 195 -12.50 4.38 18.15
N ALA A 196 -12.85 4.35 16.86
CA ALA A 196 -14.03 5.02 16.34
C ALA A 196 -15.33 4.46 16.95
N SER A 197 -15.41 3.15 17.15
CA SER A 197 -16.58 2.48 17.74
C SER A 197 -16.70 2.78 19.23
N ALA A 198 -15.58 2.86 19.96
CA ALA A 198 -15.54 3.22 21.37
C ALA A 198 -15.90 4.69 21.61
N GLY A 199 -15.49 5.61 20.72
CA GLY A 199 -15.82 7.03 20.80
C GLY A 199 -17.30 7.38 20.52
N HIS A 200 -18.07 6.48 19.88
CA HIS A 200 -19.52 6.65 19.68
C HIS A 200 -20.36 6.08 20.83
N ALA A 201 -19.74 5.34 21.77
CA ALA A 201 -20.38 4.86 22.98
C ALA A 201 -20.11 5.85 24.13
N GLU A 202 -20.82 6.98 24.16
CA GLU A 202 -20.86 7.83 25.37
C GLU A 202 -21.65 7.13 26.50
N PRO A 203 -21.27 7.36 27.76
CA PRO A 203 -21.83 6.63 28.90
C PRO A 203 -23.24 7.13 29.21
N LEU A 204 -24.19 6.20 29.30
CA LEU A 204 -25.49 6.45 29.94
C LEU A 204 -25.23 6.88 31.39
N ALA A 205 -25.56 8.15 31.67
CA ALA A 205 -25.56 8.75 32.99
C ALA A 205 -26.53 8.04 33.95
#